data_AF-A0A952X7L9-F1
#
_entry.id   AF-A0A952X7L9-F1
#
_cell.length_a   1.000
_cell.length_b   1.000
_cell.length_c   1.000
_cell.angle_alpha   90.00
_cell.angle_beta   90.00
_cell.angle_gamma   90.00
#
_symmetry.space_group_name_H-M   'P 1'
#
loop_
_entity.id
_entity.type
_entity.pdbx_description
1 polymer ?
#
loop_
_entity_poly.entity_id
_entity_poly.type
_entity_poly.pdbx_seq_one_letter_code
_entity_poly.pdbx_strand_id
1 'polypeptide(L)' 'MNLYKYAFFQKLTRINTIQEIWLYGSFARGDSNRNSDIDLAIVGQNLSQEDWQIA' A
#
# COMPACT_ATOMS: atom_id res chain seq x y z
N MET A 1 8.89 -2.06 10.50
CA MET A 1 8.58 -2.90 9.32
C MET A 1 9.22 -2.28 8.09
N ASN A 2 9.69 -3.07 7.12
CA ASN A 2 10.19 -2.54 5.83
C ASN A 2 9.25 -2.97 4.70
N LEU A 3 8.40 -2.04 4.24
CA LEU A 3 7.37 -2.30 3.22
C LEU A 3 7.97 -2.68 1.85
N TYR A 4 9.18 -2.20 1.53
CA TYR A 4 9.85 -2.48 0.26
C TYR A 4 10.21 -3.95 0.06
N LYS A 5 10.12 -4.78 1.11
CA LYS A 5 10.34 -6.23 1.02
C LYS A 5 9.14 -6.98 0.46
N TYR A 6 7.94 -6.39 0.47
CA TYR A 6 6.74 -7.08 -0.01
C TYR A 6 6.57 -6.91 -1.52
N ALA A 7 6.31 -8.02 -2.21
CA ALA A 7 6.10 -8.02 -3.66
C ALA A 7 4.92 -7.11 -4.07
N PHE A 8 3.83 -7.07 -3.28
CA PHE A 8 2.69 -6.20 -3.57
C PHE A 8 3.10 -4.72 -3.54
N PHE A 9 3.91 -4.30 -2.57
CA PHE A 9 4.34 -2.92 -2.45
C PHE A 9 5.28 -2.52 -3.59
N GLN A 10 6.18 -3.42 -4.00
CA GLN A 10 7.00 -3.21 -5.20
C GLN A 10 6.16 -3.06 -6.47
N LYS A 11 5.06 -3.82 -6.61
CA LYS A 11 4.12 -3.65 -7.74
C LYS A 11 3.45 -2.28 -7.69
N LEU A 12 2.93 -1.88 -6.53
CA LEU A 12 2.29 -0.57 -6.33
C LEU A 12 3.22 0.58 -6.73
N THR A 13 4.50 0.53 -6.34
CA THR A 13 5.48 1.57 -6.67
C THR A 13 5.81 1.71 -8.17
N ARG A 14 5.37 0.76 -9.01
CA ARG A 14 5.57 0.79 -10.47
C ARG A 14 4.36 1.34 -11.24
N ILE A 15 3.26 1.61 -10.56
CA ILE A 15 2.06 2.16 -11.17
C ILE A 15 2.23 3.67 -11.28
N ASN A 16 2.41 4.17 -12.51
CA ASN A 16 2.72 5.58 -12.76
C ASN A 16 1.58 6.55 -12.38
N THR A 17 0.34 6.07 -12.27
CA THR A 17 -0.83 6.88 -11.86
C THR A 17 -0.91 7.07 -10.35
N ILE A 18 -0.18 6.27 -9.57
CA ILE A 18 -0.07 6.44 -8.11
C ILE A 18 0.90 7.58 -7.83
N GLN A 19 0.42 8.55 -7.06
CA GLN A 19 1.17 9.73 -6.64
C GLN A 19 1.70 9.56 -5.22
N GLU A 20 0.90 8.95 -4.35
CA GLU A 20 1.25 8.79 -2.94
C GLU A 20 0.75 7.45 -2.39
N ILE A 21 1.50 6.89 -1.45
CA ILE A 21 1.12 5.71 -0.69
C ILE A 21 1.34 6.01 0.79
N TRP A 22 0.26 5.98 1.56
CA TRP A 22 0.26 6.26 2.99
C TRP A 22 0.06 4.97 3.78
N LEU A 23 0.94 4.73 4.76
CA LEU A 23 0.72 3.70 5.75
C LEU A 23 -0.33 4.18 6.75
N TYR A 24 -1.37 3.38 6.97
CA TYR A 24 -2.39 3.67 7.97
C TYR A 24 -2.57 2.48 8.92
N GLY A 25 -3.55 2.59 9.81
CA GLY A 25 -3.93 1.47 10.68
C GLY A 25 -2.88 1.13 11.73
N SER A 26 -2.80 -0.15 12.07
CA SER A 26 -2.06 -0.57 13.26
C SER A 26 -0.54 -0.40 13.14
N PHE A 27 -0.01 -0.64 11.93
CA PHE A 27 1.41 -0.43 11.66
C PHE A 27 1.80 1.06 11.67
N ALA A 28 0.89 1.97 11.31
CA ALA A 28 1.14 3.41 11.42
C ALA A 28 1.14 3.91 12.87
N ARG A 29 0.31 3.32 13.75
CA ARG A 29 0.23 3.67 15.17
C ARG A 29 1.25 2.97 16.06
N GLY A 30 1.90 1.91 15.55
CA GLY A 30 2.84 1.11 16.32
C GLY A 30 2.19 0.09 17.27
N ASP A 31 0.89 -0.18 17.11
CA ASP A 31 0.13 -1.17 17.88
C ASP A 31 -0.08 -2.50 17.11
N SER A 32 0.58 -2.67 15.96
CA SER A 32 0.57 -3.89 15.14
C SER A 32 1.27 -5.07 15.82
N ASN A 33 0.85 -6.29 15.50
CA ASN A 33 1.53 -7.53 15.83
C ASN A 33 1.87 -8.36 14.58
N ARG A 34 2.47 -9.55 14.75
CA ARG A 34 2.93 -10.40 13.64
C ARG A 34 1.82 -10.91 12.70
N ASN A 35 0.57 -10.91 13.17
CA ASN A 35 -0.61 -11.36 12.42
C ASN A 35 -1.50 -10.17 12.00
N SER A 36 -1.07 -8.93 12.25
CA SER A 36 -1.82 -7.75 11.83
C SER A 36 -1.77 -7.59 10.32
N ASP A 37 -2.89 -7.15 9.76
CA ASP A 37 -2.98 -6.71 8.37
C ASP A 37 -2.22 -5.41 8.15
N ILE A 38 -1.86 -5.14 6.90
CA ILE A 38 -1.19 -3.90 6.48
C ILE A 38 -2.22 -3.02 5.75
N ASP A 39 -2.57 -1.91 6.36
CA ASP A 39 -3.49 -0.93 5.78
C ASP A 39 -2.72 0.15 5.00
N LEU A 40 -3.03 0.30 3.72
CA LEU A 40 -2.48 1.37 2.87
C LEU A 40 -3.60 2.23 2.29
N ALA A 41 -3.40 3.55 2.30
CA ALA A 41 -4.20 4.48 1.51
C ALA A 41 -3.38 4.91 0.28
N ILE A 42 -3.97 4.77 -0.91
CA ILE A 42 -3.32 5.07 -2.19
C ILE A 42 -3.98 6.31 -2.79
N VAL A 43 -3.17 7.29 -3.15
CA VAL A 43 -3.61 8.50 -3.85
C VAL A 43 -3.04 8.46 -5.26
N GLY A 44 -3.87 8.69 -6.25
CA GLY A 44 -3.47 8.71 -7.65
C GLY A 44 -4.47 9.44 -8.53
N GLN A 45 -4.06 9.76 -9.74
CA GLN A 45 -4.94 10.38 -10.75
C GLN A 45 -5.60 9.31 -11.59
N ASN A 46 -6.93 9.42 -11.76
CA ASN A 46 -7.72 8.51 -12.59
C ASN A 46 -7.52 7.03 -12.25
N LEU A 47 -7.35 6.70 -10.96
CA LEU A 47 -7.28 5.31 -10.51
C LEU A 47 -8.57 4.59 -10.93
N SER A 48 -8.42 3.70 -11.89
CA SER A 48 -9.51 2.87 -12.39
C SER A 48 -9.67 1.64 -11.49
N GLN A 49 -10.82 0.98 -11.56
CA GLN A 49 -11.03 -0.26 -10.82
C GLN A 49 -10.10 -1.39 -11.29
N GLU A 50 -9.55 -1.30 -12.51
CA GLU A 50 -8.56 -2.25 -13.04
C GLU A 50 -7.21 -2.11 -12.31
N ASP A 51 -6.85 -0.89 -11.88
CA ASP A 51 -5.64 -0.65 -11.08
C ASP A 51 -5.70 -1.33 -9.70
N TRP A 52 -6.91 -1.67 -9.23
CA TRP A 52 -7.12 -2.31 -7.93
C TRP A 52 -6.88 -3.83 -8.00
N GLN A 53 -6.90 -4.43 -9.19
CA GLN A 53 -6.71 -5.87 -9.39
C GLN A 53 -5.23 -6.30 -9.30
N ILE A 54 -4.33 -5.37 -8.99
CA ILE A 54 -2.87 -5.57 -8.96
C ILE A 54 -2.38 -6.10 -7.60
N ALA A 55 -3.22 -6.01 -6.55
CA ALA A 55 -2.94 -6.47 -5.19
C ALA A 55 -3.14 -7.99 -5.04
#